data_AF-A0A4V0I4L6-F1
#
_entry.id   AF-A0A4V0I4L6-F1
#
_cell.length_a   1.000
_cell.length_b   1.000
_cell.length_c   1.000
_cell.angle_alpha   90.00
_cell.angle_beta   90.00
_cell.angle_gamma   90.00
#
_symmetry.space_group_name_H-M   'P 1'
#
loop_
_entity.id
_entity.type
_entity.pdbx_description
1 polymer ?
#
loop_
_entity_poly.entity_id
_entity_poly.type
_entity_poly.pdbx_seq_one_letter_code
_entity_poly.pdbx_strand_id
1 'polypeptide(L)'
;MRAFSRLLLAAAVACAAGCGQSTSLPPAPDLGEDGRQIATLVDRLNEDSSRPSHLKQLFAAGATADSRALRQYQYGLKDKPAVSGGTATGTVVLEKAAGNATVEKEWTFVKEGDKWKIKAAPLQ
;
A
#
# COMPACT_ATOMS: atom_id res chain seq x y z
N MET A 1 60.68 -35.07 -35.39
CA MET A 1 59.47 -34.99 -36.23
C MET A 1 58.44 -34.11 -35.55
N ARG A 2 57.88 -33.18 -36.33
CA ARG A 2 56.63 -32.40 -36.15
C ARG A 2 56.60 -31.25 -35.14
N ALA A 3 56.90 -30.09 -35.71
CA ALA A 3 56.53 -28.75 -35.26
C ALA A 3 55.00 -28.51 -35.37
N PHE A 4 54.43 -27.79 -34.41
CA PHE A 4 53.11 -27.14 -34.45
C PHE A 4 53.38 -25.65 -34.20
N SER A 5 53.25 -24.68 -35.12
CA SER A 5 52.21 -24.31 -36.09
C SER A 5 50.95 -23.67 -35.48
N ARG A 6 50.80 -22.36 -35.78
CA ARG A 6 49.61 -21.47 -35.83
C ARG A 6 49.23 -20.73 -34.53
N LEU A 7 49.31 -19.39 -34.44
CA LEU A 7 48.64 -18.27 -35.15
C LEU A 7 47.17 -18.06 -34.68
N LEU A 8 46.83 -16.78 -34.42
CA LEU A 8 45.51 -16.12 -34.18
C LEU A 8 45.28 -15.64 -32.73
N LEU A 9 45.37 -14.35 -32.40
CA LEU A 9 44.58 -13.15 -32.78
C LEU A 9 43.26 -13.00 -31.98
N ALA A 10 43.26 -11.95 -31.13
CA ALA A 10 42.16 -11.09 -30.68
C ALA A 10 40.90 -11.68 -30.01
N ALA A 11 40.60 -11.17 -28.81
CA ALA A 11 39.21 -11.01 -28.37
C ALA A 11 39.08 -9.75 -27.48
N ALA A 12 38.23 -8.85 -27.92
CA ALA A 12 37.97 -7.52 -27.37
C ALA A 12 37.30 -7.59 -25.99
N VAL A 13 37.83 -6.80 -25.04
CA VAL A 13 37.17 -6.51 -23.77
C VAL A 13 36.65 -5.07 -23.84
N ALA A 14 35.36 -4.92 -24.12
CA ALA A 14 34.64 -3.67 -23.95
C ALA A 14 33.24 -3.99 -23.44
N CYS A 15 33.16 -4.40 -22.17
CA CYS A 15 31.92 -4.41 -21.42
C CYS A 15 31.53 -2.95 -21.11
N ALA A 16 30.82 -2.29 -22.03
CA ALA A 16 30.05 -1.11 -21.70
C ALA A 16 28.79 -1.57 -20.94
N ALA A 17 28.92 -1.69 -19.62
CA ALA A 17 27.80 -1.86 -18.72
C ALA A 17 26.89 -0.63 -18.85
N GLY A 18 25.62 -0.88 -19.15
CA GLY A 18 24.58 0.14 -19.14
C GLY A 18 24.37 0.69 -17.73
N CYS A 19 24.46 2.01 -17.60
CA CYS A 19 23.86 2.72 -16.48
C CYS A 19 22.47 3.17 -16.92
N GLY A 20 21.47 2.38 -16.51
CA GLY A 20 20.07 2.72 -16.65
C GLY A 20 19.77 4.03 -15.95
N GLN A 21 19.26 4.98 -16.73
CA GLN A 21 18.75 6.25 -16.25
C GLN A 21 17.54 5.96 -15.37
N SER A 22 17.77 5.88 -14.06
CA SER A 22 16.72 5.73 -13.07
C SER A 22 15.93 7.03 -13.07
N THR A 23 14.75 6.99 -13.69
CA THR A 23 13.74 8.05 -13.57
C THR A 23 13.45 8.22 -12.08
N SER A 24 13.96 9.31 -11.51
CA SER A 24 13.74 9.67 -10.12
C SER A 24 12.29 10.09 -9.94
N LEU A 25 11.41 9.11 -9.70
CA LEU A 25 10.12 9.38 -9.10
C LEU A 25 10.40 10.07 -7.75
N PRO A 26 9.63 11.12 -7.39
CA PRO A 26 9.76 11.73 -6.09
C PRO A 26 9.60 10.65 -5.00
N PRO A 27 10.37 10.71 -3.90
CA PRO A 27 10.24 9.73 -2.83
C PRO A 27 8.81 9.78 -2.28
N ALA A 28 8.22 8.59 -2.08
CA ALA A 28 6.91 8.48 -1.45
C ALA A 28 6.92 9.21 -0.08
N PRO A 29 5.82 9.87 0.31
CA PRO A 29 5.76 10.57 1.58
C PRO A 29 6.04 9.62 2.76
N ASP A 30 6.86 10.07 3.72
CA ASP A 30 7.17 9.27 4.91
C ASP A 30 5.98 9.21 5.86
N LEU A 31 5.22 8.11 5.76
CA LEU A 31 4.07 7.83 6.61
C LEU A 31 4.44 7.53 8.07
N GLY A 32 5.72 7.28 8.40
CA GLY A 32 6.12 6.77 9.71
C GLY A 32 5.63 5.33 9.96
N GLU A 33 5.95 4.76 11.12
CA GLU A 33 5.59 3.36 11.43
C GLU A 33 4.08 3.15 11.54
N ASP A 34 3.39 3.91 12.39
CA ASP A 34 1.94 3.78 12.55
C ASP A 34 1.19 4.11 11.24
N GLY A 35 1.65 5.11 10.48
CA GLY A 35 1.05 5.43 9.18
C GLY A 35 1.19 4.30 8.16
N ARG A 36 2.33 3.59 8.13
CA ARG A 36 2.50 2.39 7.29
C ARG A 36 1.57 1.26 7.72
N GLN A 37 1.38 1.06 9.03
CA GLN A 37 0.46 0.05 9.56
C GLN A 37 -1.00 0.39 9.22
N ILE A 38 -1.38 1.65 9.31
CA ILE A 38 -2.72 2.13 8.92
C ILE A 38 -2.93 2.01 7.42
N ALA A 39 -1.94 2.35 6.59
CA ALA A 39 -2.02 2.13 5.14
C ALA A 39 -2.23 0.65 4.82
N THR A 40 -1.45 -0.24 5.45
CA THR A 40 -1.60 -1.70 5.31
C THR A 40 -2.99 -2.18 5.75
N LEU A 41 -3.57 -1.57 6.80
CA LEU A 41 -4.92 -1.87 7.27
C LEU A 41 -5.98 -1.48 6.22
N VAL A 42 -5.83 -0.31 5.60
CA VAL A 42 -6.70 0.16 4.51
C VAL A 42 -6.55 -0.74 3.27
N ASP A 43 -5.34 -1.16 2.92
CA ASP A 43 -5.10 -2.09 1.81
C ASP A 43 -5.76 -3.46 2.07
N ARG A 44 -5.61 -4.00 3.28
CA ARG A 44 -6.29 -5.24 3.69
C ARG A 44 -7.80 -5.13 3.61
N LEU A 45 -8.38 -3.96 3.87
CA LEU A 45 -9.81 -3.76 3.72
C LEU A 45 -10.27 -4.02 2.29
N ASN A 46 -9.50 -3.61 1.28
CA ASN A 46 -9.80 -3.92 -0.12
C ASN A 46 -9.84 -5.44 -0.34
N GLU A 47 -8.83 -6.17 0.15
CA GLU A 47 -8.70 -7.62 -0.01
C GLU A 47 -9.74 -8.43 0.80
N ASP A 48 -10.10 -7.96 1.98
CA ASP A 48 -10.97 -8.66 2.93
C ASP A 48 -12.44 -8.20 2.84
N SER A 49 -12.75 -7.17 2.06
CA SER A 49 -14.12 -6.65 1.85
C SER A 49 -15.12 -7.76 1.44
N SER A 50 -14.66 -8.75 0.68
CA SER A 50 -15.43 -9.91 0.23
C SER A 50 -15.52 -11.05 1.25
N ARG A 51 -14.73 -11.01 2.35
CA ARG A 51 -14.55 -12.07 3.36
C ARG A 51 -15.05 -11.61 4.73
N PRO A 52 -16.32 -11.89 5.12
CA PRO A 52 -16.93 -11.31 6.31
C PRO A 52 -16.19 -11.57 7.63
N SER A 53 -15.58 -12.75 7.80
CA SER A 53 -14.81 -13.09 9.00
C SER A 53 -13.57 -12.23 9.16
N HIS A 54 -12.83 -12.00 8.06
CA HIS A 54 -11.63 -11.17 8.05
C HIS A 54 -11.98 -9.69 8.16
N LEU A 55 -13.03 -9.26 7.45
CA LEU A 55 -13.51 -7.89 7.51
C LEU A 55 -13.81 -7.46 8.96
N LYS A 56 -14.51 -8.30 9.73
CA LYS A 56 -14.77 -8.04 11.15
C LYS A 56 -13.50 -7.87 11.98
N GLN A 57 -12.40 -8.54 11.62
CA GLN A 57 -11.13 -8.42 12.32
C GLN A 57 -10.43 -7.10 12.04
N LEU A 58 -10.76 -6.36 10.97
CA LEU A 58 -10.16 -5.07 10.67
C LEU A 58 -10.78 -3.93 11.48
N PHE A 59 -12.00 -4.12 11.97
CA PHE A 59 -12.74 -3.13 12.76
C PHE A 59 -12.50 -3.32 14.26
N ALA A 60 -12.55 -2.22 15.00
CA ALA A 60 -12.43 -2.22 16.45
C ALA A 60 -13.65 -2.89 17.10
N ALA A 61 -13.52 -3.33 18.35
CA ALA A 61 -14.65 -3.90 19.08
C ALA A 61 -15.82 -2.91 19.16
N GLY A 62 -17.01 -3.33 18.72
CA GLY A 62 -18.22 -2.50 18.71
C GLY A 62 -18.37 -1.56 17.51
N ALA A 63 -17.40 -1.51 16.59
CA ALA A 63 -17.55 -0.76 15.35
C ALA A 63 -18.42 -1.53 14.33
N THR A 64 -19.29 -0.80 13.63
CA THR A 64 -20.21 -1.36 12.63
C THR A 64 -19.57 -1.31 11.23
N ALA A 65 -19.45 -2.46 10.57
CA ALA A 65 -18.98 -2.54 9.20
C ALA A 65 -20.14 -2.94 8.27
N ASP A 66 -20.58 -2.02 7.40
CA ASP A 66 -21.49 -2.37 6.30
C ASP A 66 -20.71 -3.05 5.17
N SER A 67 -20.56 -4.37 5.27
CA SER A 67 -19.84 -5.16 4.26
C SER A 67 -20.36 -4.99 2.83
N ARG A 68 -21.65 -4.65 2.64
CA ARG A 68 -22.21 -4.45 1.30
C ARG A 68 -21.74 -3.11 0.74
N ALA A 69 -21.84 -2.04 1.53
CA ALA A 69 -21.33 -0.73 1.14
C ALA A 69 -19.82 -0.77 0.92
N LEU A 70 -19.10 -1.50 1.78
CA LEU A 70 -17.64 -1.56 1.72
C LEU A 70 -17.10 -2.20 0.43
N ARG A 71 -17.85 -3.11 -0.20
CA ARG A 71 -17.45 -3.75 -1.46
C ARG A 71 -17.62 -2.87 -2.70
N GLN A 72 -18.30 -1.73 -2.57
CA GLN A 72 -18.59 -0.85 -3.71
C GLN A 72 -17.42 0.07 -4.05
N TYR A 73 -16.46 0.20 -3.14
CA TYR A 73 -15.34 1.12 -3.24
C TYR A 73 -14.00 0.38 -3.12
N GLN A 74 -12.99 0.97 -3.74
CA GLN A 74 -11.59 0.77 -3.42
C GLN A 74 -11.15 1.90 -2.48
N TYR A 75 -10.29 1.56 -1.52
CA TYR A 75 -9.81 2.45 -0.48
C TYR A 75 -8.33 2.71 -0.66
N GLY A 76 -7.92 3.96 -0.49
CA GLY A 76 -6.51 4.36 -0.40
C GLY A 76 -6.32 5.41 0.67
N LEU A 77 -5.24 5.32 1.43
CA LEU A 77 -4.89 6.38 2.39
C LEU A 77 -4.27 7.56 1.61
N LYS A 78 -4.88 8.75 1.68
CA LYS A 78 -4.44 9.92 0.91
C LYS A 78 -3.14 10.50 1.43
N ASP A 79 -3.10 10.73 2.75
CA ASP A 79 -2.06 11.47 3.43
C ASP A 79 -1.63 10.73 4.70
N LYS A 80 -0.51 11.18 5.29
CA LYS A 80 -0.05 10.67 6.59
C LYS A 80 -1.13 10.91 7.65
N PRO A 81 -1.58 9.86 8.37
CA PRO A 81 -2.59 10.02 9.40
C PRO A 81 -2.01 10.77 10.60
N ALA A 82 -2.82 11.62 11.22
CA ALA A 82 -2.49 12.29 12.46
C ALA A 82 -2.65 11.30 13.63
N VAL A 83 -1.53 10.88 14.21
CA VAL A 83 -1.51 9.90 15.31
C VAL A 83 -1.40 10.63 16.65
N SER A 84 -2.27 10.27 17.59
CA SER A 84 -2.25 10.73 18.98
C SER A 84 -2.40 9.53 19.92
N GLY A 85 -1.25 9.05 20.41
CA GLY A 85 -1.17 7.87 21.27
C GLY A 85 -1.75 6.62 20.59
N GLY A 86 -2.79 6.04 21.18
CA GLY A 86 -3.50 4.86 20.65
C GLY A 86 -4.60 5.18 19.63
N THR A 87 -4.70 6.41 19.14
CA THR A 87 -5.71 6.82 18.16
C THR A 87 -5.07 7.50 16.96
N ALA A 88 -5.71 7.42 15.80
CA ALA A 88 -5.27 8.15 14.63
C ALA A 88 -6.46 8.60 13.77
N THR A 89 -6.32 9.71 13.07
CA THR A 89 -7.26 10.17 12.05
C THR A 89 -6.56 10.27 10.71
N GLY A 90 -7.22 9.89 9.63
CA GLY A 90 -6.61 9.92 8.30
C GLY A 90 -7.65 10.07 7.21
N THR A 91 -7.28 10.75 6.13
CA THR A 91 -8.13 10.91 4.95
C THR A 91 -8.02 9.66 4.09
N VAL A 92 -9.13 8.95 3.92
CA VAL A 92 -9.25 7.80 3.03
C VAL A 92 -9.98 8.23 1.77
N VAL A 93 -9.37 7.91 0.64
CA VAL A 93 -9.93 8.05 -0.69
C VAL A 93 -10.79 6.83 -0.98
N LEU A 94 -12.04 7.05 -1.38
CA LEU A 94 -13.00 6.05 -1.80
C LEU A 94 -13.21 6.19 -3.31
N GLU A 95 -12.77 5.20 -4.07
CA GLU A 95 -12.98 5.14 -5.51
C GLU A 95 -14.04 4.09 -5.82
N LYS A 96 -15.14 4.48 -6.47
CA LYS A 96 -16.21 3.54 -6.79
C LYS A 96 -15.80 2.66 -7.98
N ALA A 97 -15.92 1.34 -7.85
CA ALA A 97 -15.50 0.40 -8.91
C ALA A 97 -16.20 0.62 -10.28
N ALA A 98 -17.33 1.32 -10.31
CA ALA A 98 -18.16 1.54 -11.50
C ALA A 98 -18.11 2.99 -12.05
N GLY A 99 -17.17 3.85 -11.61
CA GLY A 99 -17.06 5.20 -12.18
C GLY A 99 -15.89 6.04 -11.64
N ASN A 100 -15.62 7.17 -12.29
CA ASN A 100 -14.52 8.09 -11.95
C ASN A 100 -14.81 8.98 -10.71
N ALA A 101 -15.71 8.55 -9.82
CA ALA A 101 -16.07 9.32 -8.65
C ALA A 101 -15.14 8.94 -7.49
N THR A 102 -14.23 9.86 -7.18
CA THR A 102 -13.34 9.79 -6.03
C THR A 102 -13.93 10.65 -4.91
N VAL A 103 -14.20 10.04 -3.75
CA VAL A 103 -14.70 10.74 -2.56
C VAL A 103 -13.67 10.62 -1.46
N GLU A 104 -13.35 11.72 -0.80
CA GLU A 104 -12.45 11.72 0.35
C GLU A 104 -13.26 11.77 1.64
N LYS A 105 -12.92 10.89 2.59
CA LYS A 105 -13.58 10.80 3.88
C LYS A 105 -12.54 10.69 4.98
N GLU A 106 -12.75 11.43 6.06
CA GLU A 106 -11.95 11.25 7.26
C GLU A 106 -12.38 9.98 7.98
N TRP A 107 -11.41 9.10 8.23
CA TRP A 107 -11.58 7.88 8.99
C TRP A 107 -10.86 7.99 10.32
N THR A 108 -11.37 7.25 11.31
CA THR A 108 -10.72 7.16 12.62
C THR A 108 -10.25 5.74 12.87
N PHE A 109 -9.06 5.64 13.43
CA PHE A 109 -8.37 4.40 13.73
C PHE A 109 -8.03 4.37 15.23
N VAL A 110 -8.00 3.17 15.78
CA VAL A 110 -7.64 2.93 17.19
C VAL A 110 -6.70 1.73 17.27
N LYS A 111 -5.74 1.79 18.19
CA LYS A 111 -4.81 0.71 18.47
C LYS A 111 -5.41 -0.16 19.58
N GLU A 112 -5.72 -1.41 19.26
CA GLU A 112 -6.18 -2.42 20.21
C GLU A 112 -5.06 -3.46 20.42
N GLY A 113 -4.41 -3.42 21.58
CA GLY A 113 -3.15 -4.13 21.80
C GLY A 113 -2.06 -3.57 20.88
N ASP A 114 -1.41 -4.43 20.09
CA ASP A 114 -0.34 -4.05 19.16
C ASP A 114 -0.83 -3.81 17.71
N LYS A 115 -2.13 -3.77 17.47
CA LYS A 115 -2.70 -3.67 16.10
C LYS A 115 -3.63 -2.48 15.95
N TRP A 116 -3.47 -1.76 14.85
CA TRP A 116 -4.44 -0.76 14.41
C TRP A 116 -5.72 -1.40 13.88
N LYS A 117 -6.84 -0.74 14.16
CA LYS A 117 -8.20 -1.12 13.78
C LYS A 117 -8.98 0.09 13.30
N ILE A 118 -9.96 -0.15 12.44
CA ILE A 118 -10.89 0.86 11.96
C ILE A 118 -11.94 1.09 13.05
N LYS A 119 -11.99 2.30 13.59
CA LYS A 119 -13.01 2.70 14.58
C LYS A 119 -14.23 3.29 13.90
N ALA A 120 -14.02 4.15 12.90
CA ALA A 120 -15.10 4.72 12.09
C ALA A 120 -14.67 4.87 10.63
N ALA A 121 -15.51 4.36 9.73
CA ALA A 121 -15.36 4.42 8.28
C ALA A 121 -16.64 4.96 7.65
N PRO A 122 -16.86 6.30 7.65
CA PRO A 122 -18.01 6.89 6.98
C PRO A 122 -17.91 6.68 5.46
N LEU A 123 -18.96 6.11 4.88
CA LEU A 123 -19.07 5.84 3.43
C LEU A 123 -20.09 6.74 2.72
N GLN A 124 -20.86 7.53 3.48
CA GLN A 124 -21.89 8.46 2.99
C GLN A 124 -21.63 9.88 3.52
#